data_AF-A0A917M918-F1
#
_entry.id   AF-A0A917M918-F1
#
_cell.length_a   1.000
_cell.length_b   1.000
_cell.length_c   1.000
_cell.angle_alpha   90.00
_cell.angle_beta   90.00
_cell.angle_gamma   90.00
#
_symmetry.space_group_name_H-M   'P 1'
#
loop_
_entity.id
_entity.type
_entity.pdbx_description
1 polymer ?
#
loop_
_entity_poly.entity_id
_entity_poly.type
_entity_poly.pdbx_seq_one_letter_code
_entity_poly.pdbx_strand_id
1 'polypeptide(L)' 'MEATISRTGMIESLHVVSGPAMLQPAAIDAIRTARYQPYRLNGIPTEVQTTISVNFRLGS' A
#
# COMPACT_ATOMS: atom_id res chain seq x y z
N MET A 1 6.10 -2.89 -2.08
CA MET A 1 5.00 -3.74 -1.58
C MET A 1 3.92 -3.75 -2.64
N GLU A 2 3.21 -4.86 -2.80
CA GLU A 2 2.04 -4.96 -3.66
C GLU A 2 0.78 -4.94 -2.81
N ALA A 3 -0.21 -4.16 -3.23
CA ALA A 3 -1.48 -4.05 -2.55
C ALA A 3 -2.64 -4.15 -3.53
N THR A 4 -3.72 -4.78 -3.08
CA THR A 4 -5.02 -4.74 -3.75
C THR A 4 -5.90 -3.78 -2.99
N ILE A 5 -6.38 -2.74 -3.69
CA ILE A 5 -7.24 -1.71 -3.12
C ILE A 5 -8.65 -1.92 -3.69
N SER A 6 -9.61 -2.09 -2.79
CA SER A 6 -11.01 -2.28 -3.13
C SER A 6 -11.63 -1.03 -3.74
N ARG A 7 -12.83 -1.20 -4.30
CA ARG A 7 -13.65 -0.11 -4.84
C ARG A 7 -14.05 0.94 -3.80
N THR A 8 -13.90 0.64 -2.51
CA THR A 8 -14.18 1.56 -1.39
C THR A 8 -12.91 2.25 -0.86
N GLY A 9 -11.74 1.95 -1.45
CA GLY A 9 -10.45 2.52 -1.04
C GLY A 9 -9.78 1.80 0.14
N MET A 10 -10.28 0.62 0.50
CA MET A 10 -9.69 -0.21 1.56
C MET A 10 -8.65 -1.16 0.98
N ILE A 11 -7.55 -1.40 1.69
CA ILE A 11 -6.59 -2.43 1.32
C ILE A 11 -7.17 -3.79 1.72
N GLU A 12 -7.32 -4.68 0.75
CA GLU A 12 -7.80 -6.06 0.96
C GLU A 12 -6.66 -7.06 1.12
N SER A 13 -5.55 -6.82 0.41
CA SER A 13 -4.33 -7.62 0.55
C SER A 13 -3.10 -6.73 0.44
N LEU A 14 -2.08 -7.04 1.24
CA LEU A 14 -0.78 -6.37 1.22
C LEU A 14 0.32 -7.43 1.29
N HIS A 15 1.26 -7.38 0.35
CA HIS A 15 2.40 -8.29 0.31
C HIS A 15 3.72 -7.51 0.13
N VAL A 16 4.74 -7.92 0.88
CA VAL A 16 6.08 -7.33 0.75
C VAL A 16 6.85 -8.04 -0.35
N VAL A 17 7.00 -7.35 -1.48
CA VAL A 17 7.76 -7.85 -2.64
C VAL A 17 9.28 -7.77 -2.41
N SER A 18 9.77 -6.70 -1.76
CA SER A 18 11.20 -6.46 -1.59
C SER A 18 11.49 -5.47 -0.45
N GLY A 19 12.65 -5.59 0.18
CA GLY A 19 13.17 -4.63 1.16
C GLY A 19 13.83 -5.31 2.37
N PRO A 20 14.62 -4.56 3.18
CA PRO A 20 15.32 -5.13 4.34
C PRO A 20 14.34 -5.70 5.37
N ALA A 21 14.56 -6.96 5.79
CA ALA A 21 13.65 -7.68 6.70
C ALA A 21 13.30 -6.89 7.97
N MET A 22 14.28 -6.19 8.55
CA MET A 22 14.08 -5.38 9.76
C MET A 22 13.13 -4.18 9.57
N LEU A 23 12.95 -3.69 8.35
CA LEU A 23 12.10 -2.53 8.04
C LEU A 23 10.70 -2.93 7.55
N GLN A 24 10.49 -4.21 7.20
CA GLN A 24 9.21 -4.68 6.66
C GLN A 24 8.04 -4.49 7.64
N PRO A 25 8.17 -4.78 8.96
CA PRO A 25 7.08 -4.55 9.91
C PRO A 25 6.69 -3.07 9.99
N ALA A 26 7.69 -2.18 10.08
CA ALA A 26 7.46 -0.73 10.11
C ALA A 26 6.80 -0.22 8.81
N ALA A 27 7.17 -0.78 7.65
CA ALA A 27 6.53 -0.46 6.39
C ALA A 27 5.05 -0.88 6.39
N ILE A 28 4.74 -2.08 6.87
CA ILE A 28 3.36 -2.58 6.98
C ILE A 28 2.53 -1.69 7.91
N ASP A 29 3.06 -1.34 9.09
CA ASP A 29 2.36 -0.51 10.07
C ASP A 29 2.06 0.90 9.53
N ALA A 30 3.02 1.48 8.81
CA ALA A 30 2.83 2.78 8.15
C ALA A 30 1.69 2.76 7.11
N ILE A 31 1.53 1.63 6.40
CA ILE A 31 0.48 1.48 5.38
C ILE A 31 -0.88 1.11 5.98
N ARG A 32 -0.93 0.37 7.10
CA ARG A 32 -2.20 -0.03 7.74
C ARG A 32 -3.11 1.14 8.12
N THR A 33 -2.53 2.30 8.43
CA THR A 33 -3.29 3.50 8.83
C THR A 33 -3.58 4.44 7.65
N ALA A 34 -3.01 4.16 6.47
CA ALA A 34 -3.22 4.99 5.29
C ALA A 34 -4.61 4.74 4.70
N ARG A 35 -5.36 5.82 4.41
CA ARG A 35 -6.57 5.78 3.59
C ARG A 35 -6.21 6.11 2.15
N TYR A 36 -6.46 5.17 1.25
CA TYR A 36 -6.28 5.39 -0.18
C TYR A 36 -7.57 5.93 -0.79
N GLN A 37 -7.45 6.85 -1.75
CA GLN A 37 -8.59 7.25 -2.56
C GLN A 37 -8.96 6.11 -3.50
N PRO A 38 -10.25 5.72 -3.57
CA PRO A 38 -10.69 4.66 -4.47
C PRO A 38 -10.37 5.04 -5.91
N TYR A 39 -9.75 4.13 -6.64
CA TYR A 39 -9.45 4.38 -8.05
C TYR A 39 -10.74 4.32 -8.86
N ARG A 40 -10.98 5.36 -9.66
CA ARG A 40 -12.12 5.41 -10.59
C ARG A 40 -11.57 5.30 -12.00
N LEU A 41 -11.85 4.18 -12.67
CA LEU A 41 -11.59 4.02 -14.08
C LEU A 41 -12.86 4.38 -14.84
N ASN A 42 -12.80 5.41 -15.70
CA ASN A 42 -13.96 5.91 -16.45
C ASN A 42 -15.16 6.28 -15.56
N GLY A 43 -14.91 6.82 -14.36
CA GLY A 43 -15.95 7.18 -13.38
C GLY A 43 -16.49 6.01 -12.54
N ILE A 44 -16.11 4.77 -12.84
CA ILE A 44 -16.56 3.57 -12.13
C ILE A 44 -15.51 3.18 -11.08
N PRO A 45 -15.89 3.05 -9.79
CA PRO A 45 -15.01 2.49 -8.76
C PRO A 45 -14.51 1.11 -9.18
N THR A 46 -13.20 0.97 -9.30
CA THR A 46 -12.56 -0.24 -9.84
C THR A 46 -11.53 -0.72 -8.84
N GLU A 47 -11.49 -2.03 -8.64
CA GLU A 47 -10.45 -2.66 -7.84
C GLU A 47 -9.11 -2.56 -8.58
N VAL A 48 -8.06 -2.18 -7.85
CA VAL A 48 -6.75 -1.98 -8.47
C VAL A 48 -5.66 -2.71 -7.69
N GLN A 49 -4.79 -3.37 -8.42
CA GLN A 49 -3.51 -3.82 -7.91
C GLN A 49 -2.49 -2.70 -8.13
N THR A 50 -1.77 -2.33 -7.07
CA THR A 50 -0.78 -1.25 -7.11
C THR A 50 0.49 -1.61 -6.35
N THR A 51 1.57 -0.93 -6.67
CA THR A 51 2.84 -1.04 -5.95
C THR A 51 3.02 0.18 -5.04
N ILE A 52 3.16 -0.07 -3.74
CA ILE A 52 3.45 0.94 -2.71
C ILE A 52 4.93 0.90 -2.37
N SER A 53 5.59 2.06 -2.47
CA SER A 53 6.99 2.25 -2.04
C SER A 53 7.02 3.04 -0.73
N VAL A 54 7.74 2.53 0.27
CA VAL A 54 7.97 3.21 1.55
C VAL A 54 9.42 3.62 1.63
N ASN A 55 9.66 4.92 1.81
CA ASN A 55 10.99 5.48 1.91
C ASN A 55 11.34 5.71 3.38
N PHE A 56 12.43 5.08 3.84
CA PHE A 56 12.94 5.27 5.20
C PHE A 56 14.05 6.29 5.21
N ARG A 57 14.03 7.18 6.20
CA ARG A 57 15.16 8.06 6.52
C ARG A 57 15.82 7.48 7.77
N LEU A 58 16.98 6.86 7.60
CA LEU A 58 17.79 6.40 8.72
C LEU A 58 18.55 7.62 9.26
N GLY A 59 18.40 7.87 10.56
CA GLY A 59 19.00 9.04 11.21
C GLY A 59 20.53 9.04 11.06
N SER A 60 21.06 10.23 10.82
CA SER A 60 22.48 10.57 10.96
C SER A 60 22.82 10.90 12.40
#